data_AF-A0A369YKI5-F1
#
_entry.id   AF-A0A369YKI5-F1
#
_cell.length_a   1.000
_cell.length_b   1.000
_cell.length_c   1.000
_cell.angle_alpha   90.00
_cell.angle_beta   90.00
_cell.angle_gamma   90.00
#
_symmetry.space_group_name_H-M   'P 1'
#
loop_
_entity.id
_entity.type
_entity.pdbx_description
1 polymer ?
#
loop_
_entity_poly.entity_id
_entity_poly.type
_entity_poly.pdbx_seq_one_letter_code
_entity_poly.pdbx_strand_id
1 'polypeptide(L)'
;MIFSGKRLLHVSAALCASMWLSGCATYAHLGTTLYWSGKDINEFIADKGVEPDTKKICKDKDKPFLIYGFAKPIYHTYDREVGRGHHAYGTTIYTQTEHQFTGRYRWNYVFTDIEGKITSDRSDTGFGDIDKEFNCQNMDEVAYDEAKLAQTLTRQSLWMSIANSADNNKMMWGSDKAYSSRKEAEEDALEQCKDDGGKACKVVVSYSNLCLSSGMGERNGAYFDVFGVGANKAGANKDVIAQCQSKGGRNCKTVMEGLCATACDMENETGCILPKPEVITP
;
A
#
# COMPACT_ATOMS: atom_id res chain seq x y z
N MET A 1 7.03 -48.06 36.44
CA MET A 1 7.48 -47.02 35.48
C MET A 1 6.46 -46.95 34.37
N ILE A 2 5.67 -45.88 34.36
CA ILE A 2 4.57 -45.64 33.43
C ILE A 2 5.06 -44.54 32.50
N PHE A 3 5.35 -44.85 31.23
CA PHE A 3 5.64 -43.82 30.24
C PHE A 3 4.33 -43.32 29.63
N SER A 4 3.93 -42.14 30.09
CA SER A 4 2.85 -41.31 29.58
C SER A 4 3.45 -40.15 28.78
N GLY A 5 2.77 -39.72 27.71
CA GLY A 5 2.90 -38.34 27.24
C GLY A 5 3.20 -38.13 25.76
N LYS A 6 2.13 -38.11 24.96
CA LYS A 6 1.87 -37.14 23.88
C LYS A 6 2.90 -37.02 22.73
N ARG A 7 2.54 -37.66 21.61
CA ARG A 7 2.71 -37.06 20.27
C ARG A 7 1.97 -35.72 20.25
N LEU A 8 2.65 -34.61 19.98
CA LEU A 8 2.01 -33.42 19.41
C LEU A 8 3.00 -32.65 18.55
N LEU A 9 2.61 -32.56 17.27
CA LEU A 9 3.03 -31.69 16.18
C LEU A 9 3.82 -30.42 16.56
N HIS A 10 5.00 -30.26 15.97
CA HIS A 10 5.63 -28.96 15.69
C HIS A 10 5.94 -28.87 14.20
N VAL A 11 4.92 -28.57 13.41
CA VAL A 11 5.08 -27.87 12.13
C VAL A 11 4.37 -26.55 12.35
N SER A 12 5.11 -25.58 12.90
CA SER A 12 4.60 -24.25 13.15
C SER A 12 4.41 -23.55 11.81
N ALA A 13 3.14 -23.28 11.53
CA ALA A 13 2.58 -22.51 10.45
C ALA A 13 3.44 -21.31 10.01
N ALA A 14 4.04 -21.43 8.82
CA ALA A 14 4.26 -20.30 7.93
C ALA A 14 3.02 -20.15 7.03
N LEU A 15 1.87 -19.89 7.65
CA LEU A 15 0.71 -19.34 6.96
C LEU A 15 0.79 -17.83 7.18
N CYS A 16 1.66 -17.18 6.40
CA CYS A 16 1.51 -15.75 6.18
C CYS A 16 0.10 -15.55 5.62
N ALA A 17 -0.72 -14.90 6.42
CA ALA A 17 -2.04 -14.45 6.06
C ALA A 17 -1.93 -13.49 4.87
N SER A 18 -1.89 -14.03 3.65
CA SER A 18 -2.34 -13.31 2.47
C SER A 18 -3.84 -13.10 2.69
N MET A 19 -4.19 -11.92 3.20
CA MET A 19 -5.56 -11.46 3.33
C MET A 19 -6.33 -11.83 2.08
N TRP A 20 -7.27 -12.76 2.24
CA TRP A 20 -8.28 -13.02 1.24
C TRP A 20 -9.11 -11.75 1.12
N LEU A 21 -8.77 -10.92 0.14
CA LEU A 21 -9.67 -9.92 -0.40
C LEU A 21 -10.80 -10.70 -1.07
N SER A 22 -11.79 -11.13 -0.28
CA SER A 22 -13.09 -11.57 -0.77
C SER A 22 -13.81 -10.33 -1.33
N GLY A 23 -13.36 -9.89 -2.51
CA GLY A 23 -13.99 -8.81 -3.23
C GLY A 23 -15.28 -9.31 -3.86
N CYS A 24 -16.38 -8.59 -3.67
CA CYS A 24 -17.69 -9.04 -4.15
C CYS A 24 -17.77 -9.11 -5.68
N ALA A 25 -16.86 -8.44 -6.41
CA ALA A 25 -16.80 -8.49 -7.87
C ALA A 25 -15.97 -9.66 -8.43
N THR A 26 -15.03 -10.23 -7.65
CA THR A 26 -14.06 -11.20 -8.20
C THR A 26 -13.84 -12.41 -7.31
N TYR A 27 -13.72 -13.58 -7.95
CA TYR A 27 -13.45 -14.84 -7.27
C TYR A 27 -12.00 -15.25 -7.47
N ALA A 28 -11.26 -15.46 -6.36
CA ALA A 28 -9.88 -15.89 -6.41
C ALA A 28 -9.77 -17.37 -6.85
N HIS A 29 -8.88 -17.62 -7.81
CA HIS A 29 -8.49 -18.97 -8.19
C HIS A 29 -7.39 -19.46 -7.25
N LEU A 30 -7.76 -20.15 -6.18
CA LEU A 30 -6.84 -20.49 -5.08
C LEU A 30 -5.58 -21.24 -5.54
N GLY A 31 -5.72 -22.22 -6.42
CA GLY A 31 -4.59 -23.03 -6.91
C GLY A 31 -3.61 -22.23 -7.76
N THR A 32 -4.11 -21.44 -8.71
CA THR A 32 -3.26 -20.61 -9.58
C THR A 32 -2.69 -19.41 -8.83
N THR A 33 -3.48 -18.79 -7.95
CA THR A 33 -3.02 -17.74 -7.04
C THR A 33 -1.84 -18.20 -6.22
N LEU A 34 -1.93 -19.40 -5.59
CA LEU A 34 -0.84 -19.93 -4.79
C LEU A 34 0.43 -20.18 -5.62
N TYR A 35 0.27 -20.66 -6.85
CA TYR A 35 1.40 -20.94 -7.75
C TYR A 35 2.10 -19.65 -8.22
N TRP A 36 1.32 -18.62 -8.56
CA TRP A 36 1.83 -17.39 -9.15
C TRP A 36 2.23 -16.33 -8.12
N SER A 37 1.77 -16.44 -6.87
CA SER A 37 2.07 -15.47 -5.83
C SER A 37 3.57 -15.20 -5.69
N GLY A 38 3.96 -13.92 -5.74
CA GLY A 38 5.34 -13.44 -5.67
C GLY A 38 6.13 -13.53 -6.98
N LYS A 39 5.61 -14.19 -8.02
CA LYS A 39 6.23 -14.21 -9.35
C LYS A 39 5.95 -12.93 -10.13
N ASP A 40 6.78 -12.65 -11.11
CA ASP A 40 6.61 -11.48 -11.97
C ASP A 40 5.45 -11.67 -12.97
N ILE A 41 4.68 -10.62 -13.24
CA ILE A 41 3.62 -10.64 -14.26
C ILE A 41 4.14 -11.04 -15.64
N ASN A 42 5.38 -10.69 -15.97
CA ASN A 42 5.97 -11.06 -17.25
C ASN A 42 6.16 -12.58 -17.39
N GLU A 43 6.41 -13.29 -16.28
CA GLU A 43 6.46 -14.77 -16.28
C GLU A 43 5.07 -15.36 -16.59
N PHE A 44 4.02 -14.80 -16.02
CA PHE A 44 2.65 -15.25 -16.27
C PHE A 44 2.23 -15.01 -17.73
N ILE A 45 2.51 -13.81 -18.26
CA ILE A 45 2.24 -13.45 -19.66
C ILE A 45 2.96 -14.41 -20.60
N ALA A 46 4.25 -14.69 -20.34
CA ALA A 46 5.04 -15.61 -21.14
C ALA A 46 4.51 -17.06 -21.08
N ASP A 47 4.12 -17.55 -19.89
CA ASP A 47 3.55 -18.89 -19.72
C ASP A 47 2.21 -19.06 -20.45
N LYS A 48 1.35 -18.04 -20.38
CA LYS A 48 0.03 -18.07 -21.01
C LYS A 48 0.08 -17.75 -22.50
N GLY A 49 1.15 -17.12 -22.97
CA GLY A 49 1.31 -16.69 -24.36
C GLY A 49 0.25 -15.68 -24.79
N VAL A 50 -0.26 -14.86 -23.85
CA VAL A 50 -1.28 -13.83 -24.11
C VAL A 50 -0.87 -12.51 -23.50
N GLU A 51 -1.01 -11.44 -24.27
CA GLU A 51 -0.90 -10.08 -23.77
C GLU A 51 -2.20 -9.68 -23.05
N PRO A 52 -2.12 -8.82 -22.02
CA PRO A 52 -3.30 -8.30 -21.36
C PRO A 52 -4.07 -7.36 -22.28
N ASP A 53 -5.39 -7.56 -22.38
CA ASP A 53 -6.31 -6.68 -23.10
C ASP A 53 -6.48 -5.32 -22.41
N THR A 54 -6.19 -5.25 -21.11
CA THR A 54 -6.29 -4.03 -20.32
C THR A 54 -5.33 -4.07 -19.14
N LYS A 55 -4.76 -2.90 -18.83
CA LYS A 55 -3.90 -2.67 -17.68
C LYS A 55 -4.49 -1.52 -16.88
N LYS A 56 -4.62 -1.70 -15.57
CA LYS A 56 -5.14 -0.68 -14.67
C LYS A 56 -4.21 -0.48 -13.50
N ILE A 57 -4.17 0.77 -13.04
CA ILE A 57 -3.66 1.13 -11.73
C ILE A 57 -4.86 1.36 -10.81
N CYS A 58 -4.86 0.69 -9.68
CA CYS A 58 -5.96 0.69 -8.73
C CYS A 58 -5.43 1.02 -7.34
N LYS A 59 -6.34 1.43 -6.45
CA LYS A 59 -6.02 1.76 -5.07
C LYS A 59 -7.11 1.22 -4.16
N ASP A 60 -6.75 0.24 -3.32
CA ASP A 60 -7.60 -0.19 -2.20
C ASP A 60 -7.08 0.47 -0.93
N LYS A 61 -7.90 1.33 -0.33
CA LYS A 61 -7.52 2.23 0.76
C LYS A 61 -6.30 3.07 0.38
N ASP A 62 -5.12 2.78 0.93
CA ASP A 62 -3.85 3.47 0.65
C ASP A 62 -2.80 2.61 -0.05
N LYS A 63 -3.19 1.41 -0.49
CA LYS A 63 -2.28 0.50 -1.18
C LYS A 63 -2.54 0.57 -2.68
N PRO A 64 -1.68 1.24 -3.45
CA PRO A 64 -1.77 1.18 -4.91
C PRO A 64 -1.29 -0.19 -5.39
N PHE A 65 -1.91 -0.69 -6.45
CA PHE A 65 -1.61 -1.98 -7.04
C PHE A 65 -2.03 -1.99 -8.51
N LEU A 66 -1.60 -3.00 -9.27
CA LEU A 66 -1.93 -3.12 -10.69
C LEU A 66 -2.89 -4.28 -10.93
N ILE A 67 -3.75 -4.12 -11.92
CA ILE A 67 -4.60 -5.19 -12.44
C ILE A 67 -4.34 -5.36 -13.93
N TYR A 68 -4.07 -6.59 -14.34
CA TYR A 68 -3.95 -7.01 -15.73
C TYR A 68 -5.16 -7.85 -16.09
N GLY A 69 -5.96 -7.40 -17.06
CA GLY A 69 -7.17 -8.10 -17.49
C GLY A 69 -6.98 -8.83 -18.82
N PHE A 70 -7.47 -10.05 -18.86
CA PHE A 70 -7.41 -10.96 -20.01
C PHE A 70 -8.84 -11.37 -20.40
N ALA A 71 -9.26 -11.00 -21.60
CA ALA A 71 -10.61 -11.22 -22.11
C ALA A 71 -10.66 -12.51 -22.93
N LYS A 72 -11.48 -13.47 -22.49
CA LYS A 72 -11.73 -14.70 -23.25
C LYS A 72 -13.12 -14.66 -23.89
N PRO A 73 -13.24 -14.63 -25.23
CA PRO A 73 -14.54 -14.61 -25.90
C PRO A 73 -15.33 -15.89 -25.60
N ILE A 74 -16.63 -15.73 -25.32
CA ILE A 74 -17.56 -16.82 -25.05
C ILE A 74 -18.29 -17.17 -26.35
N TYR A 75 -18.23 -18.45 -26.75
CA TYR A 75 -18.92 -18.97 -27.92
C TYR A 75 -20.07 -19.89 -27.52
N HIS A 76 -21.20 -19.78 -28.20
CA HIS A 76 -22.23 -20.81 -28.22
C HIS A 76 -21.77 -21.90 -29.19
N THR A 77 -21.70 -23.13 -28.72
CA THR A 77 -21.34 -24.28 -29.55
C THR A 77 -22.61 -25.05 -29.86
N TYR A 78 -22.87 -25.32 -31.14
CA TYR A 78 -24.01 -26.13 -31.57
C TYR A 78 -23.62 -27.00 -32.76
N ASP A 79 -24.27 -28.15 -32.87
CA ASP A 79 -24.09 -29.04 -34.00
C ASP A 79 -25.10 -28.68 -35.08
N ARG A 80 -24.62 -28.16 -36.20
CA ARG A 80 -25.44 -27.91 -37.38
C ARG A 80 -25.44 -29.16 -38.25
N GLU A 81 -26.61 -29.62 -38.64
CA GLU A 81 -26.70 -30.66 -39.66
C GLU A 81 -26.19 -30.13 -41.00
N VAL A 82 -25.23 -30.85 -41.60
CA VAL A 82 -24.62 -30.52 -42.90
C VAL A 82 -25.00 -31.50 -44.00
N GLY A 83 -25.66 -32.61 -43.67
CA GLY A 83 -26.20 -33.53 -44.66
C GLY A 83 -26.83 -34.77 -44.05
N ARG A 84 -27.56 -35.52 -44.90
CA ARG A 84 -28.13 -36.83 -44.54
C ARG A 84 -27.82 -37.86 -45.62
N GLY A 85 -27.37 -39.04 -45.21
CA GLY A 85 -27.27 -40.22 -46.07
C GLY A 85 -28.41 -41.18 -45.76
N HIS A 86 -29.18 -41.58 -46.78
CA HIS A 86 -30.20 -42.61 -46.65
C HIS A 86 -29.67 -43.95 -47.18
N HIS A 87 -29.79 -45.00 -46.39
CA HIS A 87 -29.37 -46.35 -46.77
C HIS A 87 -30.40 -47.39 -46.30
N ALA A 88 -30.25 -48.64 -46.75
CA ALA A 88 -31.21 -49.73 -46.50
C ALA A 88 -31.47 -50.06 -45.01
N TYR A 89 -30.67 -49.50 -44.10
CA TYR A 89 -30.74 -49.75 -42.66
C TYR A 89 -31.05 -48.50 -41.82
N GLY A 90 -31.34 -47.35 -42.45
CA GLY A 90 -31.68 -46.11 -41.76
C GLY A 90 -31.10 -44.85 -42.40
N THR A 91 -31.19 -43.75 -41.65
CA THR A 91 -30.64 -42.44 -42.04
C THR A 91 -29.46 -42.10 -41.15
N THR A 92 -28.31 -41.82 -41.77
CA THR A 92 -27.15 -41.24 -41.09
C THR A 92 -27.22 -39.72 -41.22
N ILE A 93 -27.13 -39.01 -40.09
CA ILE A 93 -27.10 -37.55 -40.02
C ILE A 93 -25.65 -37.11 -39.84
N TYR A 94 -25.16 -36.27 -40.75
CA TYR A 94 -23.84 -35.66 -40.65
C TYR A 94 -23.99 -34.28 -40.01
N THR A 95 -23.30 -34.06 -38.91
CA THR A 95 -23.27 -32.77 -38.22
C THR A 95 -21.88 -32.15 -38.27
N GLN A 96 -21.84 -30.81 -38.26
CA GLN A 96 -20.64 -30.03 -38.07
C GLN A 96 -20.83 -29.16 -36.84
N THR A 97 -19.87 -29.24 -35.92
CA THR A 97 -19.83 -28.37 -34.75
C THR A 97 -19.43 -26.96 -35.18
N GLU A 98 -20.29 -25.99 -34.91
CA GLU A 98 -20.04 -24.57 -35.15
C GLU A 98 -19.91 -23.81 -33.82
N HIS A 99 -19.10 -22.75 -33.85
CA HIS A 99 -18.89 -21.85 -32.72
C HIS A 99 -19.36 -20.45 -33.10
N GLN A 100 -20.46 -19.99 -32.50
CA GLN A 100 -20.97 -18.64 -32.70
C GLN A 100 -20.61 -17.76 -31.52
N PHE A 101 -19.92 -16.66 -31.77
CA PHE A 101 -19.56 -15.71 -30.71
C PHE A 101 -20.82 -15.12 -30.08
N THR A 102 -20.90 -15.14 -28.76
CA THR A 102 -22.10 -14.70 -28.01
C THR A 102 -22.18 -13.17 -27.85
N GLY A 103 -21.16 -12.43 -28.27
CA GLY A 103 -21.02 -11.01 -27.95
C GLY A 103 -20.53 -10.74 -26.52
N ARG A 104 -20.17 -11.78 -25.76
CA ARG A 104 -19.74 -11.68 -24.35
C ARG A 104 -18.33 -12.23 -24.16
N TYR A 105 -17.65 -11.67 -23.16
CA TYR A 105 -16.33 -12.11 -22.73
C TYR A 105 -16.39 -12.63 -21.31
N ARG A 106 -15.52 -13.62 -21.01
CA ARG A 106 -15.16 -14.00 -19.65
C ARG A 106 -13.82 -13.38 -19.33
N TRP A 107 -13.74 -12.67 -18.21
CA TRP A 107 -12.52 -12.00 -17.79
C TRP A 107 -11.77 -12.79 -16.73
N ASN A 108 -10.45 -12.81 -16.88
CA ASN A 108 -9.50 -13.21 -15.86
C ASN A 108 -8.60 -12.01 -15.54
N TYR A 109 -8.28 -11.84 -14.26
CA TYR A 109 -7.48 -10.73 -13.77
C TYR A 109 -6.34 -11.22 -12.92
N VAL A 110 -5.16 -10.69 -13.21
CA VAL A 110 -3.99 -10.87 -12.37
C VAL A 110 -3.75 -9.57 -11.62
N PHE A 111 -3.86 -9.65 -10.31
CA PHE A 111 -3.57 -8.56 -9.38
C PHE A 111 -2.10 -8.64 -9.02
N THR A 112 -1.40 -7.51 -9.04
CA THR A 112 0.01 -7.42 -8.66
C THR A 112 0.23 -6.25 -7.72
N ASP A 113 1.31 -6.26 -6.96
CA ASP A 113 1.82 -5.02 -6.37
C ASP A 113 2.30 -4.04 -7.47
N ILE A 114 2.80 -2.87 -7.05
CA ILE A 114 3.25 -1.84 -7.99
C ILE A 114 4.54 -2.20 -8.73
N GLU A 115 5.29 -3.19 -8.21
CA GLU A 115 6.51 -3.72 -8.84
C GLU A 115 6.21 -4.84 -9.85
N GLY A 116 4.93 -5.23 -9.98
CA GLY A 116 4.50 -6.28 -10.89
C GLY A 116 4.57 -7.69 -10.31
N LYS A 117 4.73 -7.85 -8.99
CA LYS A 117 4.67 -9.18 -8.34
C LYS A 117 3.23 -9.58 -8.10
N ILE A 118 2.88 -10.76 -8.59
CA ILE A 118 1.51 -11.27 -8.54
C ILE A 118 1.11 -11.53 -7.10
N THR A 119 -0.06 -11.02 -6.71
CA THR A 119 -0.67 -11.24 -5.41
C THR A 119 -1.86 -12.18 -5.50
N SER A 120 -2.61 -12.12 -6.61
CA SER A 120 -3.72 -13.03 -6.85
C SER A 120 -4.12 -13.12 -8.32
N ASP A 121 -4.67 -14.28 -8.69
CA ASP A 121 -5.30 -14.56 -9.96
C ASP A 121 -6.80 -14.78 -9.71
N ARG A 122 -7.65 -14.04 -10.42
CA ARG A 122 -9.08 -13.97 -10.16
C ARG A 122 -9.91 -14.02 -11.43
N SER A 123 -11.12 -14.58 -11.35
CA SER A 123 -12.14 -14.45 -12.39
C SER A 123 -13.20 -13.44 -12.00
N ASP A 124 -13.68 -12.70 -13.00
CA ASP A 124 -14.78 -11.75 -12.84
C ASP A 124 -16.18 -12.35 -12.95
N THR A 125 -17.16 -11.56 -12.51
CA THR A 125 -18.52 -11.54 -13.04
C THR A 125 -18.81 -10.34 -13.98
N GLY A 126 -18.06 -9.22 -13.95
CA GLY A 126 -18.08 -8.11 -14.92
C GLY A 126 -17.19 -6.87 -14.64
N PHE A 127 -16.56 -6.30 -15.69
CA PHE A 127 -15.47 -5.28 -15.63
C PHE A 127 -15.81 -3.97 -14.90
N GLY A 128 -17.09 -3.58 -14.87
CA GLY A 128 -17.53 -2.31 -14.27
C GLY A 128 -17.55 -2.30 -12.74
N ASP A 129 -17.49 -3.47 -12.11
CA ASP A 129 -17.55 -3.58 -10.65
C ASP A 129 -16.17 -3.42 -10.01
N ILE A 130 -15.11 -3.89 -10.69
CA ILE A 130 -13.71 -3.76 -10.24
C ILE A 130 -13.28 -2.30 -10.16
N ASP A 131 -13.69 -1.48 -11.14
CA ASP A 131 -13.32 -0.06 -11.17
C ASP A 131 -13.89 0.70 -9.98
N LYS A 132 -15.13 0.36 -9.60
CA LYS A 132 -15.79 0.95 -8.44
C LYS A 132 -15.26 0.39 -7.14
N GLU A 133 -14.98 -0.91 -7.09
CA GLU A 133 -14.50 -1.59 -5.89
C GLU A 133 -13.10 -1.11 -5.50
N PHE A 134 -12.20 -0.94 -6.47
CA PHE A 134 -10.78 -0.66 -6.24
C PHE A 134 -10.31 0.69 -6.76
N ASN A 135 -11.23 1.61 -7.09
CA ASN A 135 -10.93 2.96 -7.57
C ASN A 135 -9.87 2.96 -8.69
N CYS A 136 -10.12 2.18 -9.75
CA CYS A 136 -9.15 1.96 -10.81
C CYS A 136 -9.15 3.04 -11.89
N GLN A 137 -7.99 3.22 -12.53
CA GLN A 137 -7.80 4.04 -13.71
C GLN A 137 -7.07 3.24 -14.79
N ASN A 138 -7.40 3.48 -16.06
CA ASN A 138 -6.71 2.85 -17.18
C ASN A 138 -5.25 3.30 -17.22
N MET A 139 -4.32 2.34 -17.20
CA MET A 139 -2.89 2.63 -17.16
C MET A 139 -2.43 3.44 -18.36
N ASP A 140 -2.98 3.20 -19.55
CA ASP A 140 -2.66 3.94 -20.77
C ASP A 140 -3.09 5.42 -20.71
N GLU A 141 -4.08 5.77 -19.87
CA GLU A 141 -4.51 7.16 -19.65
C GLU A 141 -3.61 7.88 -18.64
N VAL A 142 -3.09 7.16 -17.64
CA VAL A 142 -2.25 7.72 -16.57
C VAL A 142 -0.76 7.72 -16.92
N ALA A 143 -0.33 6.83 -17.82
CA ALA A 143 1.07 6.68 -18.20
C ALA A 143 1.67 7.94 -18.87
N TYR A 144 0.83 8.81 -19.44
CA TYR A 144 1.25 10.06 -20.07
C TYR A 144 0.97 11.30 -19.20
N ASP A 145 0.43 11.13 -18.00
CA ASP A 145 0.08 12.20 -17.06
C ASP A 145 0.74 11.92 -15.70
N GLU A 146 1.99 12.36 -15.55
CA GLU A 146 2.79 12.18 -14.34
C GLU A 146 2.08 12.71 -13.08
N ALA A 147 1.24 13.75 -13.21
CA ALA A 147 0.50 14.33 -12.09
C ALA A 147 -0.65 13.41 -11.63
N LYS A 148 -1.40 12.82 -12.56
CA LYS A 148 -2.41 11.80 -12.22
C LYS A 148 -1.78 10.53 -11.69
N LEU A 149 -0.66 10.09 -12.27
CA LEU A 149 0.05 8.91 -11.81
C LEU A 149 0.56 9.12 -10.38
N ALA A 150 1.18 10.28 -10.10
CA ALA A 150 1.59 10.67 -8.76
C ALA A 150 0.38 10.71 -7.81
N GLN A 151 -0.75 11.31 -8.21
CA GLN A 151 -1.95 11.36 -7.37
C GLN A 151 -2.47 9.97 -6.98
N THR A 152 -2.51 9.03 -7.93
CA THR A 152 -2.98 7.66 -7.69
C THR A 152 -2.01 6.86 -6.82
N LEU A 153 -0.70 7.08 -6.98
CA LEU A 153 0.35 6.42 -6.21
C LEU A 153 0.59 7.06 -4.83
N THR A 154 0.13 8.31 -4.62
CA THR A 154 0.36 9.04 -3.38
C THR A 154 -0.37 8.37 -2.21
N ARG A 155 0.36 8.04 -1.16
CA ARG A 155 -0.21 7.50 0.09
C ARG A 155 -0.84 8.62 0.93
N GLN A 156 -1.78 8.26 1.80
CA GLN A 156 -2.29 9.20 2.80
C GLN A 156 -1.14 9.77 3.65
N SER A 157 -1.20 11.07 3.94
CA SER A 157 -0.29 11.70 4.90
C SER A 157 -0.49 11.13 6.29
N LEU A 158 0.61 10.80 6.97
CA LEU A 158 0.59 10.60 8.41
C LEU A 158 1.11 11.84 9.12
N TRP A 159 0.67 12.00 10.35
CA TRP A 159 0.87 13.18 11.18
C TRP A 159 1.46 12.78 12.53
N MET A 160 2.38 13.61 13.00
CA MET A 160 2.85 13.60 14.38
C MET A 160 2.89 15.02 14.91
N SER A 161 2.77 15.14 16.22
CA SER A 161 2.84 16.43 16.90
C SER A 161 3.73 16.36 18.12
N ILE A 162 4.23 17.51 18.53
CA ILE A 162 5.03 17.68 19.74
C ILE A 162 4.37 18.74 20.58
N ALA A 163 4.13 18.42 21.84
CA ALA A 163 3.66 19.34 22.85
C ALA A 163 4.78 19.71 23.84
N ASN A 164 4.63 20.85 24.50
CA ASN A 164 5.39 21.21 25.68
C ASN A 164 4.44 21.75 26.75
N SER A 165 4.97 21.92 27.97
CA SER A 165 4.20 22.52 29.06
C SER A 165 4.80 23.86 29.44
N ALA A 166 3.99 24.92 29.51
CA ALA A 166 4.50 26.28 29.76
C ALA A 166 5.15 26.45 31.15
N ASP A 167 4.74 25.64 32.14
CA ASP A 167 5.32 25.55 33.48
C ASP A 167 6.62 24.74 33.52
N ASN A 168 6.88 23.92 32.49
CA ASN A 168 8.11 23.15 32.31
C ASN A 168 8.57 23.21 30.84
N ASN A 169 9.01 24.40 30.40
CA ASN A 169 9.52 24.64 29.03
C ASN A 169 10.82 23.88 28.71
N LYS A 170 11.23 22.90 29.53
CA LYS A 170 12.45 22.12 29.36
C LYS A 170 12.19 20.72 28.80
N MET A 171 10.93 20.28 28.75
CA MET A 171 10.54 18.97 28.24
C MET A 171 9.55 19.10 27.07
N MET A 172 9.66 18.16 26.15
CA MET A 172 8.81 18.05 24.96
C MET A 172 8.29 16.62 24.88
N TRP A 173 7.04 16.47 24.49
CA TRP A 173 6.35 15.19 24.36
C TRP A 173 5.83 15.05 22.94
N GLY A 174 6.35 14.07 22.21
CA GLY A 174 5.83 13.73 20.90
C GLY A 174 4.61 12.81 21.00
N SER A 175 3.82 12.75 19.94
CA SER A 175 2.83 11.69 19.77
C SER A 175 3.50 10.30 19.86
N ASP A 176 2.79 9.30 20.37
CA ASP A 176 3.29 7.94 20.58
C ASP A 176 3.54 7.18 19.25
N LYS A 177 2.78 7.53 18.23
CA LYS A 177 2.85 7.02 16.86
C LYS A 177 2.39 8.08 15.85
N ALA A 178 2.46 7.71 14.58
CA ALA A 178 1.93 8.54 13.50
C ALA A 178 0.42 8.29 13.29
N TYR A 179 -0.35 9.37 13.13
CA TYR A 179 -1.81 9.37 13.00
C TYR A 179 -2.25 9.77 11.60
N SER A 180 -3.45 9.37 11.18
CA SER A 180 -4.01 9.72 9.87
C SER A 180 -4.53 11.16 9.80
N SER A 181 -4.63 11.84 10.95
CA SER A 181 -5.05 13.24 11.04
C SER A 181 -4.15 14.05 11.97
N ARG A 182 -3.97 15.34 11.64
CA ARG A 182 -3.23 16.30 12.47
C ARG A 182 -3.85 16.43 13.87
N LYS A 183 -5.18 16.47 13.94
CA LYS A 183 -5.91 16.69 15.19
C LYS A 183 -5.68 15.54 16.18
N GLU A 184 -5.73 14.29 15.73
CA GLU A 184 -5.45 13.14 16.60
C GLU A 184 -4.00 13.14 17.09
N ALA A 185 -3.04 13.48 16.22
CA ALA A 185 -1.64 13.62 16.63
C ALA A 185 -1.45 14.73 17.69
N GLU A 186 -2.13 15.86 17.53
CA GLU A 186 -2.14 16.97 18.50
C GLU A 186 -2.77 16.56 19.83
N GLU A 187 -3.91 15.86 19.80
CA GLU A 187 -4.60 15.37 21.00
C GLU A 187 -3.73 14.39 21.78
N ASP A 188 -3.11 13.42 21.10
CA ASP A 188 -2.21 12.44 21.73
C ASP A 188 -0.96 13.11 22.30
N ALA A 189 -0.28 13.99 21.57
CA ALA A 189 0.90 14.70 22.12
C ALA A 189 0.56 15.54 23.37
N LEU A 190 -0.64 16.14 23.40
CA LEU A 190 -1.14 16.86 24.58
C LEU A 190 -1.48 15.92 25.74
N GLU A 191 -1.97 14.71 25.47
CA GLU A 191 -2.21 13.66 26.46
C GLU A 191 -0.89 13.19 27.08
N GLN A 192 0.11 12.85 26.26
CA GLN A 192 1.46 12.48 26.73
C GLN A 192 2.06 13.54 27.68
N CYS A 193 1.90 14.82 27.35
CA CYS A 193 2.36 15.91 28.19
C CYS A 193 1.61 15.99 29.55
N LYS A 194 0.30 15.74 29.56
CA LYS A 194 -0.52 15.80 30.79
C LYS A 194 -0.24 14.60 31.69
N ASP A 195 -0.07 13.42 31.11
CA ASP A 195 0.20 12.18 31.84
C ASP A 195 1.54 12.24 32.58
N ASP A 196 2.52 12.93 31.99
CA ASP A 196 3.81 13.22 32.62
C ASP A 196 3.77 14.42 33.60
N GLY A 197 2.56 14.92 33.92
CA GLY A 197 2.32 15.91 34.97
C GLY A 197 2.38 17.37 34.50
N GLY A 198 2.41 17.63 33.19
CA GLY A 198 2.35 18.98 32.62
C GLY A 198 1.00 19.66 32.91
N LYS A 199 1.05 20.87 33.49
CA LYS A 199 -0.18 21.59 33.89
C LYS A 199 -0.70 22.56 32.83
N ALA A 200 0.14 22.93 31.88
CA ALA A 200 -0.15 23.93 30.84
C ALA A 200 0.37 23.46 29.47
N CYS A 201 -0.05 22.26 29.08
CA CYS A 201 0.35 21.61 27.84
C CYS A 201 -0.21 22.34 26.61
N LYS A 202 0.67 22.60 25.63
CA LYS A 202 0.34 23.21 24.34
C LYS A 202 1.14 22.53 23.23
N VAL A 203 0.57 22.50 22.03
CA VAL A 203 1.26 22.04 20.83
C VAL A 203 2.35 23.05 20.47
N VAL A 204 3.54 22.55 20.13
CA VAL A 204 4.70 23.32 19.68
C VAL A 204 4.88 23.20 18.18
N VAL A 205 4.72 22.00 17.64
CA VAL A 205 4.82 21.73 16.22
C VAL A 205 4.00 20.49 15.86
N SER A 206 3.35 20.53 14.70
CA SER A 206 2.69 19.40 14.05
C SER A 206 3.33 19.23 12.66
N TYR A 207 3.59 18.00 12.23
CA TYR A 207 4.27 17.75 10.96
C TYR A 207 3.78 16.46 10.28
N SER A 208 3.97 16.39 8.96
CA SER A 208 3.57 15.25 8.13
C SER A 208 4.64 14.83 7.14
N ASN A 209 4.68 13.53 6.83
CA ASN A 209 5.51 12.91 5.78
C ASN A 209 7.02 13.16 5.90
N LEU A 210 7.50 13.41 7.11
CA LEU A 210 8.93 13.53 7.44
C LEU A 210 9.19 13.01 8.85
N CYS A 211 10.47 12.83 9.16
CA CYS A 211 10.94 12.64 10.52
C CYS A 211 11.43 13.98 11.07
N LEU A 212 11.12 14.26 12.34
CA LEU A 212 11.54 15.46 13.03
C LEU A 212 12.28 15.10 14.32
N SER A 213 13.46 15.67 14.48
CA SER A 213 14.29 15.56 15.68
C SER A 213 14.30 16.88 16.41
N SER A 214 14.31 16.83 17.74
CA SER A 214 14.51 18.00 18.59
C SER A 214 15.90 17.95 19.22
N GLY A 215 16.54 19.10 19.33
CA GLY A 215 17.87 19.23 19.90
C GLY A 215 18.03 20.56 20.61
N MET A 216 19.15 20.70 21.31
CA MET A 216 19.50 21.93 21.97
C MET A 216 20.95 22.31 21.74
N GLY A 217 21.20 23.62 21.78
CA GLY A 217 22.52 24.21 21.72
C GLY A 217 22.67 25.33 22.73
N GLU A 218 23.90 25.78 22.93
CA GLU A 218 24.23 26.90 23.80
C GLU A 218 24.76 28.06 22.95
N ARG A 219 24.23 29.27 23.17
CA ARG A 219 24.69 30.50 22.52
C ARG A 219 24.64 31.65 23.52
N ASN A 220 25.75 32.38 23.63
CA ASN A 220 25.89 33.51 24.57
C ASN A 220 25.54 33.14 26.03
N GLY A 221 25.87 31.91 26.47
CA GLY A 221 25.58 31.41 27.81
C GLY A 221 24.12 31.01 28.07
N ALA A 222 23.27 31.01 27.03
CA ALA A 222 21.87 30.56 27.12
C ALA A 222 21.62 29.33 26.22
N TYR A 223 20.82 28.39 26.71
CA TYR A 223 20.35 27.26 25.92
C TYR A 223 19.23 27.70 24.97
N PHE A 224 19.19 27.11 23.78
CA PHE A 224 18.10 27.28 22.82
C PHE A 224 17.76 25.94 22.17
N ASP A 225 16.47 25.75 21.91
CA ASP A 225 15.96 24.58 21.20
C ASP A 225 16.04 24.77 19.68
N VAL A 226 16.17 23.66 18.98
CA VAL A 226 16.17 23.61 17.52
C VAL A 226 15.56 22.31 17.05
N PHE A 227 14.84 22.40 15.93
CA PHE A 227 14.32 21.23 15.23
C PHE A 227 15.16 20.96 13.99
N GLY A 228 15.29 19.69 13.66
CA GLY A 228 15.82 19.23 12.37
C GLY A 228 14.86 18.24 11.73
N VAL A 229 14.83 18.22 10.41
CA VAL A 229 13.93 17.38 9.63
C VAL A 229 14.71 16.49 8.66
N GLY A 230 14.13 15.34 8.32
CA GLY A 230 14.71 14.45 7.33
C GLY A 230 13.70 13.42 6.83
N ALA A 231 14.05 12.74 5.73
CA ALA A 231 13.26 11.65 5.19
C ALA A 231 13.21 10.43 6.13
N ASN A 232 14.18 10.32 7.05
CA ASN A 232 14.31 9.24 8.02
C ASN A 232 14.93 9.78 9.33
N LYS A 233 14.99 8.91 10.35
CA LYS A 233 15.54 9.23 11.68
C LYS A 233 16.98 9.75 11.63
N ALA A 234 17.85 9.12 10.83
CA ALA A 234 19.25 9.52 10.72
C ALA A 234 19.41 10.90 10.07
N GLY A 235 18.63 11.18 9.03
CA GLY A 235 18.56 12.47 8.37
C GLY A 235 18.10 13.58 9.30
N ALA A 236 17.01 13.36 10.05
CA ALA A 236 16.48 14.33 11.01
C ALA A 236 17.48 14.61 12.15
N ASN A 237 18.14 13.57 12.66
CA ASN A 237 19.18 13.69 13.69
C ASN A 237 20.43 14.44 13.18
N LYS A 238 20.79 14.26 11.91
CA LYS A 238 21.91 15.00 11.29
C LYS A 238 21.54 16.47 11.09
N ASP A 239 20.33 16.74 10.60
CA ASP A 239 19.85 18.10 10.35
C ASP A 239 19.75 18.89 11.66
N VAL A 240 19.24 18.31 12.76
CA VAL A 240 19.10 19.07 14.02
C VAL A 240 20.44 19.56 14.58
N ILE A 241 21.51 18.78 14.43
CA ILE A 241 22.87 19.20 14.80
C ILE A 241 23.39 20.28 13.86
N ALA A 242 23.17 20.14 12.55
CA ALA A 242 23.56 21.14 11.56
C ALA A 242 22.84 22.47 11.79
N GLN A 243 21.54 22.43 12.08
CA GLN A 243 20.72 23.60 12.40
C GLN A 243 21.22 24.28 13.68
N CYS A 244 21.54 23.52 14.73
CA CYS A 244 22.15 24.06 15.95
C CYS A 244 23.46 24.82 15.65
N GLN A 245 24.38 24.19 14.90
CA GLN A 245 25.68 24.78 14.56
C GLN A 245 25.54 26.01 13.67
N SER A 246 24.64 25.97 12.67
CA SER A 246 24.38 27.08 11.76
C SER A 246 23.85 28.32 12.49
N LYS A 247 23.14 28.13 13.60
CA LYS A 247 22.65 29.21 14.48
C LYS A 247 23.73 29.73 15.44
N GLY A 248 24.98 29.26 15.33
CA GLY A 248 26.09 29.63 16.20
C GLY A 248 26.07 28.92 17.56
N GLY A 249 25.34 27.81 17.66
CA GLY A 249 25.28 26.99 18.86
C GLY A 249 26.56 26.21 19.11
N ARG A 250 26.95 26.12 20.39
CA ARG A 250 27.95 25.20 20.91
C ARG A 250 27.25 24.09 21.70
N ASN A 251 27.95 23.00 22.01
CA ASN A 251 27.38 21.87 22.77
C ASN A 251 26.08 21.30 22.16
N CYS A 252 25.99 21.33 20.81
CA CYS A 252 24.83 20.87 20.07
C CYS A 252 24.59 19.38 20.31
N LYS A 253 23.38 19.03 20.73
CA LYS A 253 22.97 17.64 20.91
C LYS A 253 21.50 17.43 20.61
N THR A 254 21.19 16.22 20.15
CA THR A 254 19.82 15.74 20.00
C THR A 254 19.26 15.43 21.38
N VAL A 255 18.04 15.88 21.63
CA VAL A 255 17.29 15.66 22.88
C VAL A 255 16.14 14.69 22.63
N MET A 256 15.53 14.76 21.44
CA MET A 256 14.53 13.82 20.97
C MET A 256 14.94 13.30 19.60
N GLU A 257 15.17 12.00 19.50
CA GLU A 257 15.57 11.38 18.24
C GLU A 257 14.41 11.32 17.25
N GLY A 258 14.75 11.32 15.95
CA GLY A 258 13.81 11.50 14.85
C GLY A 258 12.52 10.68 14.96
N LEU A 259 11.43 11.38 15.27
CA LEU A 259 10.07 10.86 15.32
C LEU A 259 9.44 10.99 13.93
N CYS A 260 8.99 9.87 13.36
CA CYS A 260 8.65 9.79 11.94
C CYS A 260 7.15 9.76 11.66
N ALA A 261 6.67 10.72 10.88
CA ALA A 261 5.30 10.81 10.39
C ALA A 261 5.17 10.28 8.95
N THR A 262 5.83 9.16 8.62
CA THR A 262 5.87 8.60 7.25
C THR A 262 5.01 7.33 7.14
N ALA A 263 4.23 7.21 6.05
CA ALA A 263 3.39 6.03 5.77
C ALA A 263 4.15 4.84 5.16
N CYS A 264 5.47 4.96 5.05
CA CYS A 264 6.36 4.04 4.36
C CYS A 264 7.80 4.22 4.83
N ASP A 265 8.64 3.24 4.53
CA ASP A 265 10.08 3.34 4.72
C ASP A 265 10.72 4.08 3.55
N MET A 266 10.99 5.37 3.73
CA MET A 266 11.55 6.25 2.71
C MET A 266 12.97 5.86 2.25
N GLU A 267 13.67 4.98 2.97
CA GLU A 267 15.01 4.51 2.59
C GLU A 267 14.96 3.26 1.71
N ASN A 268 14.06 2.33 2.02
CA ASN A 268 14.07 0.99 1.43
C ASN A 268 12.90 0.71 0.47
N GLU A 269 11.83 1.52 0.52
CA GLU A 269 10.64 1.31 -0.30
C GLU A 269 10.67 2.13 -1.60
N THR A 270 11.22 1.53 -2.66
CA THR A 270 11.26 2.14 -3.99
C THR A 270 9.85 2.31 -4.56
N GLY A 271 9.43 3.56 -4.76
CA GLY A 271 8.08 3.89 -5.25
C GLY A 271 7.13 4.43 -4.18
N CYS A 272 7.60 4.67 -2.95
CA CYS A 272 6.80 5.43 -2.00
C CYS A 272 6.67 6.90 -2.43
N ILE A 273 5.45 7.32 -2.77
CA ILE A 273 5.10 8.71 -3.04
C ILE A 273 4.27 9.20 -1.86
N LEU A 274 4.80 10.20 -1.15
CA LEU A 274 4.08 10.91 -0.09
C LEU A 274 3.71 12.32 -0.56
N PRO A 275 2.60 12.89 -0.07
CA PRO A 275 2.32 14.31 -0.24
C PRO A 275 3.49 15.15 0.27
N LYS A 276 3.64 16.36 -0.29
CA LYS A 276 4.69 17.30 0.15
C LYS A 276 4.66 17.43 1.68
N PRO A 277 5.81 17.28 2.36
CA PRO A 277 5.85 17.39 3.82
C PRO A 277 5.39 18.76 4.30
N GLU A 278 4.68 18.77 5.44
CA GLU A 278 4.24 19.99 6.10
C GLU A 278 4.83 20.06 7.51
N VAL A 279 5.20 21.27 7.95
CA VAL A 279 5.63 21.56 9.31
C VAL A 279 4.86 22.81 9.75
N ILE A 280 4.07 22.67 10.81
CA ILE A 280 3.12 23.67 11.28
C ILE A 280 3.47 24.00 12.72
N THR A 281 3.84 25.25 12.96
CA THR A 281 4.00 25.79 14.31
C THR A 281 2.77 26.66 14.64
N PRO A 282 2.04 26.39 15.74
CA PRO A 282 0.86 27.16 16.15
C PRO A 282 1.12 28.65 16.40
#